data_AF-A0A4Q4ZLS7-F1
#
_entry.id   AF-A0A4Q4ZLS7-F1
#
_cell.length_a   1.000
_cell.length_b   1.000
_cell.length_c   1.000
_cell.angle_alpha   90.00
_cell.angle_beta   90.00
_cell.angle_gamma   90.00
#
_symmetry.space_group_name_H-M   'P 1'
#
loop_
_entity.id
_entity.type
_entity.pdbx_description
1 polymer ?
#
loop_
_entity_poly.entity_id
_entity_poly.type
_entity_poly.pdbx_seq_one_letter_code
_entity_poly.pdbx_strand_id
1 'polypeptide(L)' 'MYYFGTNLDERFSVPEFWPKPEQANKVPLEKDEIHAELQRLRARRLYLRERRLEQEARQQPPPPPSGDDK' A
#
# COMPACT_ATOMS: atom_id res chain seq x y z
N MET A 1 36.66 10.66 21.36
CA MET A 1 35.92 9.38 21.22
C MET A 1 35.00 9.28 22.42
N TYR A 2 33.68 9.44 22.21
CA TYR A 2 32.73 9.37 23.32
C TYR A 2 32.53 7.89 23.69
N TYR A 3 33.00 7.51 24.87
CA TYR A 3 32.74 6.20 25.42
C TYR A 3 31.39 6.25 26.12
N PHE A 4 30.36 5.77 25.45
CA PHE A 4 29.07 5.53 26.07
C PHE A 4 29.18 4.14 26.71
N GLY A 5 29.20 4.11 28.05
CA GLY A 5 29.25 2.87 28.82
C GLY A 5 27.96 2.05 28.70
N THR A 6 27.54 1.41 29.78
CA THR A 6 26.37 0.52 29.80
C THR A 6 25.00 1.22 29.80
N ASN A 7 24.95 2.55 29.90
CA ASN A 7 23.71 3.32 30.03
C ASN A 7 23.11 3.76 28.67
N LEU A 8 23.29 2.93 27.64
CA LEU A 8 22.79 3.22 26.30
C LEU A 8 21.26 3.27 26.25
N ASP A 9 20.60 2.38 27.01
CA ASP A 9 19.14 2.27 27.02
C ASP A 9 18.47 3.56 27.50
N GLU A 10 18.93 4.13 28.61
CA GLU A 10 18.42 5.40 29.16
C GLU A 10 18.68 6.60 28.24
N ARG A 11 19.83 6.63 27.55
CA ARG A 11 20.27 7.77 26.74
C ARG A 11 19.63 7.80 25.36
N PHE A 12 19.26 6.65 24.83
CA PHE A 12 18.80 6.49 23.45
C PHE A 12 17.40 5.89 23.33
N SER A 13 16.71 5.56 24.42
CA SER A 13 15.29 5.22 24.36
C SER A 13 14.48 6.45 23.93
N VAL A 14 13.78 6.33 22.81
CA VAL A 14 12.82 7.34 22.38
C VAL A 14 11.45 6.93 22.96
N PRO A 15 10.85 7.74 23.86
CA PRO A 15 9.51 7.45 24.35
C PRO A 15 8.52 7.39 23.18
N GLU A 16 7.60 6.44 23.21
CA GLU A 16 6.56 6.26 22.18
C GLU A 16 7.12 6.05 20.76
N PHE A 17 8.32 5.48 20.64
CA PHE A 17 8.95 5.20 19.34
C PHE A 17 8.09 4.29 18.45
N TRP A 18 7.50 3.25 19.04
CA TRP A 18 6.61 2.34 18.34
C TRP A 18 5.17 2.82 18.40
N PRO A 19 4.40 2.73 17.30
CA PRO A 19 2.98 3.01 17.32
C PRO A 19 2.29 2.19 18.41
N LYS A 20 1.37 2.81 19.12
CA LYS A 20 0.56 2.11 20.12
C LYS A 20 -0.27 1.03 19.42
N PRO A 21 -0.60 -0.09 20.09
CA PRO A 21 -1.47 -1.12 19.52
C PRO A 21 -2.81 -0.59 18.98
N GLU A 22 -3.32 0.47 19.59
CA GLU A 22 -4.55 1.19 19.17
C GLU A 22 -4.42 1.85 17.80
N GLN A 23 -3.20 2.23 17.42
CA GLN A 23 -2.88 2.88 16.15
C GLN A 23 -2.50 1.85 15.06
N ALA A 24 -2.35 0.58 15.43
CA ALA A 24 -2.08 -0.48 14.48
C ALA A 24 -3.36 -0.92 13.75
N ASN A 25 -3.18 -1.45 12.55
CA ASN A 25 -4.28 -2.08 11.83
C ASN A 25 -4.78 -3.31 12.60
N LYS A 26 -6.10 -3.40 12.80
CA LYS A 26 -6.71 -4.59 13.41
C LYS A 26 -6.85 -5.68 12.35
N VAL A 27 -6.30 -6.85 12.63
CA VAL A 27 -6.46 -8.03 11.78
C VAL A 27 -7.79 -8.71 12.13
N PRO A 28 -8.69 -8.94 11.16
CA PRO A 28 -9.90 -9.71 11.39
C PRO A 28 -9.57 -11.13 11.88
N LEU A 29 -10.27 -11.59 12.92
CA LEU A 29 -10.02 -12.91 13.50
C LEU A 29 -11.17 -13.89 13.20
N GLU A 30 -12.39 -13.37 13.11
CA GLU A 30 -13.57 -14.18 12.83
C GLU A 30 -13.67 -14.52 11.35
N LYS A 31 -14.17 -15.72 11.06
CA LYS A 31 -14.26 -16.23 9.68
C LYS A 31 -15.05 -15.27 8.79
N ASP A 32 -16.21 -14.80 9.24
CA ASP A 32 -17.08 -13.95 8.44
C ASP A 32 -16.45 -12.57 8.17
N GLU A 33 -15.74 -12.01 9.16
CA GLU A 33 -14.98 -10.77 9.00
C GLU A 33 -13.85 -10.91 7.98
N ILE A 34 -13.13 -12.04 8.02
CA ILE A 34 -12.07 -12.35 7.05
C ILE A 34 -12.66 -12.42 5.63
N HIS A 35 -13.82 -13.06 5.45
CA HIS A 35 -14.46 -13.16 4.14
C HIS A 35 -14.90 -11.79 3.62
N ALA A 36 -15.49 -10.96 4.48
CA ALA A 36 -15.90 -9.61 4.13
C ALA A 36 -14.70 -8.73 3.73
N GLU A 37 -13.61 -8.75 4.51
CA GLU A 37 -12.41 -7.97 4.19
C GLU A 37 -11.74 -8.48 2.90
N LEU A 38 -11.73 -9.78 2.65
CA LEU A 38 -11.22 -10.35 1.40
C LEU A 38 -12.05 -9.87 0.18
N GLN A 39 -13.37 -9.84 0.30
CA GLN A 39 -14.26 -9.32 -0.75
C GLN A 39 -13.99 -7.84 -1.01
N ARG A 40 -13.87 -7.04 0.05
CA ARG A 40 -13.51 -5.61 -0.03
C ARG A 40 -12.17 -5.41 -0.75
N LEU A 41 -11.15 -6.20 -0.42
CA LEU A 41 -9.83 -6.11 -1.04
C LEU A 41 -9.87 -6.48 -2.54
N ARG A 42 -10.65 -7.52 -2.91
CA ARG A 42 -10.85 -7.89 -4.32
C ARG A 42 -11.53 -6.78 -5.11
N ALA A 43 -12.59 -6.18 -4.56
CA ALA A 43 -13.30 -5.06 -5.18
C ALA A 43 -12.38 -3.84 -5.37
N ARG A 44 -11.62 -3.47 -4.32
CA ARG A 44 -10.63 -2.38 -4.40
C ARG A 44 -9.58 -2.64 -5.47
N ARG A 45 -9.08 -3.88 -5.58
CA ARG A 45 -8.09 -4.27 -6.59
C ARG A 45 -8.63 -4.10 -8.02
N LEU A 46 -9.86 -4.56 -8.27
CA LEU A 46 -10.48 -4.45 -9.60
C LEU A 46 -10.71 -2.98 -9.99
N TYR A 47 -11.28 -2.19 -9.07
CA TYR A 47 -11.47 -0.75 -9.27
C TYR A 47 -10.16 -0.02 -9.62
N LEU A 48 -9.07 -0.27 -8.87
CA LEU A 48 -7.78 0.34 -9.15
C LEU A 48 -7.18 -0.11 -10.50
N ARG A 49 -7.44 -1.35 -10.90
CA ARG A 49 -7.03 -1.87 -12.21
C ARG A 49 -7.78 -1.16 -13.34
N GLU A 50 -9.10 -1.05 -13.24
CA GLU A 50 -9.94 -0.33 -14.21
C GLU A 50 -9.49 1.11 -14.35
N ARG A 51 -9.32 1.82 -13.22
CA ARG A 51 -8.82 3.20 -13.21
C ARG A 51 -7.46 3.34 -13.91
N ARG A 52 -6.57 2.36 -13.74
CA ARG A 52 -5.26 2.36 -14.41
C ARG A 52 -5.41 2.20 -15.93
N LEU A 53 -6.21 1.22 -16.36
CA LEU A 53 -6.45 0.97 -17.79
C LEU A 53 -7.12 2.16 -18.48
N GLU A 54 -8.07 2.83 -17.82
CA GLU A 54 -8.67 4.06 -18.33
C GLU A 54 -7.65 5.19 -18.48
N GLN A 55 -6.75 5.33 -17.51
CA GLN A 55 -5.67 6.34 -17.57
C GLN A 55 -4.68 6.04 -18.70
N GLU A 56 -4.29 4.78 -18.87
CA GLU A 56 -3.42 4.34 -19.96
C GLU A 56 -4.07 4.57 -21.33
N ALA A 57 -5.35 4.20 -21.49
CA ALA A 57 -6.10 4.41 -22.73
C ALA A 57 -6.25 5.90 -23.10
N ARG A 58 -6.38 6.78 -22.10
CA ARG A 58 -6.42 8.25 -22.32
C ARG A 58 -5.06 8.84 -22.68
N GLN A 59 -3.97 8.22 -22.25
CA GLN A 59 -2.60 8.68 -22.49
C GLN A 59 -2.00 8.11 -23.78
N GLN A 60 -2.60 7.06 -24.33
CA GLN A 60 -2.10 6.41 -25.54
C GLN A 60 -2.35 7.32 -26.76
N PRO A 61 -1.31 7.81 -27.45
CA PRO A 61 -1.49 8.55 -28.69
C PRO A 61 -2.16 7.63 -29.72
N PRO A 62 -2.98 8.19 -30.63
CA PRO A 62 -3.61 7.39 -31.67
C PRO A 62 -2.55 6.59 -32.43
N PRO A 63 -2.84 5.32 -32.79
CA PRO A 63 -1.91 4.53 -33.57
C PRO A 63 -1.60 5.27 -34.88
N PRO A 64 -0.33 5.22 -35.36
CA PRO A 64 0.01 5.85 -36.64
C PRO A 64 -0.87 5.26 -37.75
N PRO A 65 -1.32 6.07 -38.72
CA PRO A 65 -2.14 5.59 -39.82
C PRO A 65 -1.38 4.46 -40.55
N SER A 66 -2.00 3.28 -40.62
CA SER A 66 -1.50 2.14 -41.37
C SER A 66 -1.50 2.49 -42.86
N GLY A 67 -0.33 2.84 -43.39
CA GLY A 67 -0.12 3.15 -44.79
C GLY A 67 -0.18 1.87 -45.63
N ASP A 68 -1.39 1.44 -45.97
CA ASP A 68 -1.68 0.46 -47.00
C ASP A 68 -2.58 1.09 -48.06
N ASP A 69 -2.02 2.03 -48.83
CA ASP A 69 -2.52 2.41 -50.15
C ASP A 69 -1.35 2.21 -51.13
N LYS A 70 -1.37 1.06 -51.82
CA LYS A 70 -0.55 0.76 -52.99
C LYS A 70 -1.40 0.88 -54.25
#